data_AF-A0A8S3T243-F1
#
_entry.id   AF-A0A8S3T243-F1
#
_cell.length_a   1.000
_cell.length_b   1.000
_cell.length_c   1.000
_cell.angle_alpha   90.00
_cell.angle_beta   90.00
_cell.angle_gamma   90.00
#
_symmetry.space_group_name_H-M   'P 1'
#
loop_
_entity.id
_entity.type
_entity.pdbx_description
1 polymer ?
#
loop_
_entity_poly.entity_id
_entity_poly.type
_entity_poly.pdbx_seq_one_letter_code
_entity_poly.pdbx_strand_id
1 'polypeptide(L)'
;MRCITEIRFSLEEIQSENIQNIIKRNSSRLISTQNRKEIVIYTTQDIHDQFFSQNAGKISAKEAKLQAQSPNQQISITSTKQMSGSGGTGNDTLYMVGSPTGETTEKVTERKSAQVIKTSGIQLPSHWCDMGNEHFMKIAIKPGDDSFQNHEWENIQTKFESTLPQARIVSIQRIQNIFMWEHFFLKKRQFEHAYGKGCSNQLSLFHGTTPDMLDVIAEQNLDPRLAGDRVGARLGQGTYFAVSHEYSDLYAQSDSQGHKFMIFADVLAGKSCIGKADFKRPPLNPDMKTRLFDSCVDNVQNPKVYCIFHDSQYYLKYLIEYT
;
A
#
# COMPACT_ATOMS: atom_id res chain seq x y z
N MET A 1 -13.00 9.49 -6.44
CA MET A 1 -13.98 9.57 -5.34
C MET A 1 -14.18 8.15 -4.82
N ARG A 2 -13.66 7.79 -3.63
CA ARG A 2 -13.87 6.43 -3.10
C ARG A 2 -15.23 6.43 -2.40
N CYS A 3 -16.17 5.61 -2.87
CA CYS A 3 -17.47 5.42 -2.22
C CYS A 3 -17.24 4.61 -0.94
N ILE A 4 -17.64 5.16 0.20
CA ILE A 4 -17.65 4.45 1.48
C ILE A 4 -19.07 3.93 1.66
N THR A 5 -19.21 2.65 1.93
CA THR A 5 -20.52 2.01 2.10
C THR A 5 -20.71 1.62 3.55
N GLU A 6 -21.92 1.87 4.04
CA GLU A 6 -22.32 1.62 5.41
C GLU A 6 -23.18 0.34 5.47
N ILE A 7 -22.79 -0.60 6.32
CA ILE A 7 -23.53 -1.85 6.56
C ILE A 7 -23.99 -1.87 8.02
N ARG A 8 -25.29 -2.03 8.25
CA ARG A 8 -25.89 -2.06 9.60
C ARG A 8 -26.36 -3.47 9.96
N PHE A 9 -25.96 -3.93 11.15
CA PHE A 9 -26.39 -5.20 11.75
C PHE A 9 -27.13 -4.94 13.06
N SER A 10 -28.23 -5.67 13.28
CA SER A 10 -28.89 -5.75 14.57
C SER A 10 -28.08 -6.58 15.58
N LEU A 11 -28.35 -6.40 16.89
CA LEU A 11 -27.66 -7.15 17.96
C LEU A 11 -27.85 -8.68 17.88
N GLU A 12 -28.97 -9.15 17.33
CA GLU A 12 -29.23 -10.58 17.14
C GLU A 12 -28.37 -11.16 16.01
N GLU A 13 -28.18 -10.41 14.92
CA GLU A 13 -27.30 -10.79 13.81
C GLU A 13 -25.83 -10.81 14.24
N ILE A 14 -25.44 -9.92 15.16
CA ILE A 14 -24.05 -9.81 15.66
C ILE A 14 -23.62 -11.05 16.46
N GLN A 15 -24.55 -11.77 17.07
CA GLN A 15 -24.23 -13.02 17.77
C GLN A 15 -24.03 -14.20 16.80
N SER A 16 -24.28 -14.00 15.50
CA SER A 16 -23.91 -14.96 14.47
C SER A 16 -22.39 -15.11 14.42
N GLU A 17 -21.92 -16.32 14.67
CA GLU A 17 -20.50 -16.69 14.62
C GLU A 17 -19.87 -16.35 13.25
N ASN A 18 -20.67 -16.35 12.19
CA ASN A 18 -20.24 -15.95 10.85
C ASN A 18 -19.89 -14.46 10.76
N ILE A 19 -20.74 -13.57 11.30
CA ILE A 19 -20.51 -12.11 11.26
C ILE A 19 -19.28 -11.74 12.11
N GLN A 20 -19.13 -12.35 13.28
CA GLN A 20 -17.96 -12.14 14.14
C GLN A 20 -16.65 -12.56 13.47
N ASN A 21 -16.65 -13.71 12.79
CA ASN A 21 -15.48 -14.20 12.06
C ASN A 21 -15.11 -13.28 10.88
N ILE A 22 -16.11 -12.70 10.20
CA ILE A 22 -15.86 -11.78 9.09
C ILE A 22 -15.26 -10.45 9.59
N ILE A 23 -15.79 -9.88 10.68
CA ILE A 23 -15.25 -8.67 11.31
C ILE A 23 -13.80 -8.93 11.74
N LYS A 24 -13.54 -10.09 12.36
CA LYS A 24 -12.21 -10.48 12.83
C LYS A 24 -11.20 -10.62 11.68
N ARG A 25 -11.58 -11.32 10.60
CA ARG A 25 -10.74 -11.53 9.40
C ARG A 25 -10.39 -10.23 8.67
N ASN A 26 -11.24 -9.21 8.76
CA ASN A 26 -11.08 -7.94 8.05
C ASN A 26 -10.82 -6.73 8.98
N SER A 27 -10.48 -6.97 10.24
CA SER A 27 -10.32 -5.95 11.29
C SER A 27 -9.31 -4.84 10.96
N SER A 28 -8.33 -5.11 10.09
CA SER A 28 -7.35 -4.13 9.60
C SER A 28 -7.85 -3.24 8.46
N ARG A 29 -9.01 -3.55 7.89
CA ARG A 29 -9.59 -2.90 6.70
C ARG A 29 -11.01 -2.34 6.93
N LEU A 30 -11.56 -2.52 8.12
CA LEU A 30 -12.91 -2.10 8.49
C LEU A 30 -12.85 -1.10 9.65
N ILE A 31 -13.79 -0.16 9.66
CA ILE A 31 -14.10 0.64 10.84
C ILE A 31 -15.49 0.24 11.28
N SER A 32 -15.65 -0.18 12.53
CA SER A 32 -16.96 -0.50 13.11
C SER A 32 -17.28 0.41 14.27
N THR A 33 -18.50 0.92 14.33
CA THR A 33 -19.05 1.61 15.51
C THR A 33 -20.20 0.81 16.07
N GLN A 34 -20.25 0.63 17.39
CA GLN A 34 -21.31 -0.11 18.07
C GLN A 34 -22.10 0.84 18.98
N ASN A 35 -23.43 0.79 18.88
CA ASN A 35 -24.33 1.44 19.84
C ASN A 35 -25.18 0.38 20.56
N ARG A 36 -26.10 0.80 21.42
CA ARG A 36 -26.94 -0.11 22.22
C ARG A 36 -27.95 -0.95 21.42
N LYS A 37 -28.04 -0.79 20.10
CA LYS A 37 -29.03 -1.46 19.23
C LYS A 37 -28.44 -2.08 17.96
N GLU A 38 -27.29 -1.63 17.48
CA GLU A 38 -26.70 -2.04 16.20
C GLU A 38 -25.17 -1.88 16.17
N ILE A 39 -24.53 -2.58 15.22
CA ILE A 39 -23.17 -2.31 14.75
C ILE A 39 -23.25 -1.76 13.34
N VAL A 40 -22.50 -0.69 13.11
CA VAL A 40 -22.33 -0.05 11.80
C VAL A 40 -20.91 -0.33 11.33
N ILE A 41 -20.75 -0.91 10.15
CA ILE A 41 -19.46 -1.17 9.51
C ILE A 41 -19.28 -0.25 8.30
N TYR A 42 -18.16 0.44 8.24
CA TYR A 42 -17.74 1.25 7.09
C TYR A 42 -16.71 0.49 6.27
N THR A 43 -17.00 0.30 4.98
CA THR A 43 -16.17 -0.47 4.05
C THR A 43 -15.95 0.29 2.75
N THR A 44 -14.94 -0.09 1.97
CA THR A 44 -14.82 0.30 0.57
C THR A 44 -15.74 -0.56 -0.30
N GLN A 45 -16.18 -0.04 -1.45
CA GLN A 45 -17.14 -0.74 -2.32
C GLN A 45 -16.73 -2.17 -2.71
N ASP A 46 -15.44 -2.43 -2.91
CA ASP A 46 -14.91 -3.77 -3.17
C ASP A 46 -15.12 -4.74 -2.01
N ILE A 47 -14.90 -4.29 -0.78
CA ILE A 47 -15.13 -5.10 0.44
C ILE A 47 -16.63 -5.29 0.66
N HIS A 48 -17.43 -4.27 0.37
CA HIS A 48 -18.89 -4.35 0.41
C HIS A 48 -19.41 -5.44 -0.54
N ASP A 49 -19.02 -5.40 -1.81
CA ASP A 49 -19.55 -6.32 -2.82
C ASP A 49 -19.11 -7.77 -2.57
N GLN A 50 -17.88 -7.95 -2.10
CA GLN A 50 -17.38 -9.26 -1.64
C GLN A 50 -18.15 -9.78 -0.42
N PHE A 51 -18.48 -8.90 0.53
CA PHE A 51 -19.23 -9.26 1.72
C PHE A 51 -20.63 -9.77 1.37
N PHE A 52 -21.35 -9.09 0.48
CA PHE A 52 -22.72 -9.48 0.11
C PHE A 52 -22.76 -10.67 -0.85
N SER A 53 -21.79 -10.84 -1.75
CA SER A 53 -21.75 -12.01 -2.65
C SER A 53 -21.54 -13.32 -1.87
N GLN A 54 -20.72 -13.29 -0.81
CA GLN A 54 -20.43 -14.46 0.02
C GLN A 54 -21.54 -14.78 1.03
N ASN A 55 -22.39 -13.82 1.35
CA ASN A 55 -23.41 -13.93 2.40
C ASN A 55 -24.85 -13.72 1.90
N ALA A 56 -25.06 -13.72 0.59
CA ALA A 56 -26.37 -13.54 -0.04
C ALA A 56 -27.41 -14.50 0.57
N GLY A 57 -28.51 -13.94 1.10
CA GLY A 57 -29.61 -14.70 1.71
C GLY A 57 -29.39 -15.14 3.17
N LYS A 58 -28.22 -14.85 3.78
CA LYS A 58 -27.89 -15.22 5.18
C LYS A 58 -27.88 -14.06 6.17
N ILE A 59 -28.08 -12.83 5.69
CA ILE A 59 -28.03 -11.58 6.47
C ILE A 59 -29.25 -10.71 6.12
N SER A 60 -29.85 -10.04 7.11
CA SER A 60 -30.93 -9.07 6.94
C SER A 60 -30.39 -7.63 7.07
N ALA A 61 -29.19 -7.39 6.56
CA ALA A 61 -28.52 -6.11 6.64
C ALA A 61 -29.29 -5.03 5.86
N LYS A 62 -29.46 -3.84 6.46
CA LYS A 62 -30.00 -2.66 5.79
C LYS A 62 -28.87 -1.81 5.23
N GLU A 63 -28.95 -1.47 3.94
CA GLU A 63 -27.96 -0.62 3.26
C GLU A 63 -28.34 0.86 3.33
N ALA A 64 -27.33 1.73 3.52
CA ALA A 64 -27.43 3.14 3.23
C ALA A 64 -26.19 3.58 2.43
N LYS A 65 -26.41 4.09 1.21
CA LYS A 65 -25.33 4.69 0.42
C LYS A 65 -25.07 6.10 0.93
N LEU A 66 -23.92 6.33 1.55
CA LEU A 66 -23.45 7.67 1.90
C LEU A 66 -22.81 8.32 0.67
N GLN A 67 -23.55 9.16 -0.05
CA GLN A 67 -22.95 10.08 -1.02
C GLN A 67 -22.30 11.22 -0.25
N ALA A 68 -20.98 11.38 -0.34
CA ALA A 68 -20.31 12.58 0.14
C ALA A 68 -20.80 13.77 -0.68
N GLN A 69 -21.65 14.65 -0.10
CA GLN A 69 -22.23 15.78 -0.83
C GLN A 69 -21.24 16.93 -1.07
N SER A 70 -20.01 16.84 -0.57
CA SER A 70 -18.86 17.62 -1.07
C SER A 70 -17.53 16.96 -0.65
N PRO A 71 -16.38 17.33 -1.26
CA PRO A 71 -15.06 16.80 -0.90
C PRO A 71 -14.64 17.06 0.56
N ASN A 72 -15.37 17.93 1.28
CA ASN A 72 -15.04 18.37 2.64
C ASN A 72 -16.05 17.91 3.70
N GLN A 73 -17.02 17.06 3.38
CA GLN A 73 -17.94 16.52 4.39
C GLN A 73 -17.37 15.23 4.99
N GLN A 74 -16.69 15.36 6.12
CA GLN A 74 -16.38 14.24 7.02
C GLN A 74 -17.64 13.81 7.76
N ILE A 75 -18.04 12.55 7.59
CA ILE A 75 -19.08 11.91 8.40
C ILE A 75 -18.38 11.28 9.60
N SER A 76 -18.68 11.76 10.80
CA SER A 76 -18.08 11.31 12.07
C SER A 76 -19.15 10.76 13.00
N ILE A 77 -18.98 9.51 13.47
CA ILE A 77 -19.82 8.87 14.50
C ILE A 77 -18.90 8.28 15.57
N THR A 78 -19.17 8.55 16.85
CA THR A 78 -18.38 8.06 18.00
C THR A 78 -19.25 7.35 19.03
N SER A 79 -18.81 6.17 19.49
CA SER A 79 -18.94 5.75 20.89
C SER A 79 -18.04 4.54 21.19
N THR A 80 -17.15 4.64 22.18
CA THR A 80 -17.00 3.64 23.24
C THR A 80 -16.61 4.35 24.54
N LYS A 81 -17.27 3.94 25.63
CA LYS A 81 -17.00 4.37 27.01
C LYS A 81 -16.48 3.13 27.75
N GLN A 82 -15.29 3.19 28.34
CA GLN A 82 -14.87 2.25 29.38
C GLN A 82 -14.28 3.05 30.55
N MET A 83 -14.81 2.81 31.76
CA MET A 83 -14.44 3.50 32.99
C MET A 83 -13.33 2.75 33.74
N SER A 84 -12.31 3.53 34.11
CA SER A 84 -11.47 3.54 35.33
C SER A 84 -10.72 2.28 35.79
N GLY A 85 -9.40 2.42 35.94
CA GLY A 85 -8.55 1.55 36.76
C GLY A 85 -7.04 1.80 36.64
N SER A 86 -6.55 2.90 37.22
CA SER A 86 -5.18 3.18 37.69
C SER A 86 -3.96 2.98 36.76
N GLY A 87 -3.42 4.11 36.27
CA GLY A 87 -1.97 4.29 36.10
C GLY A 87 -1.42 4.37 34.67
N GLY A 88 -2.29 4.43 33.66
CA GLY A 88 -1.93 4.80 32.29
C GLY A 88 -2.40 6.21 31.97
N THR A 89 -1.60 7.00 31.25
CA THR A 89 -2.10 8.14 30.47
C THR A 89 -1.20 8.33 29.24
N GLY A 90 -1.59 7.67 28.14
CA GLY A 90 -1.46 8.32 26.84
C GLY A 90 -2.49 9.44 26.79
N ASN A 91 -2.13 10.58 26.23
CA ASN A 91 -3.08 11.63 25.88
C ASN A 91 -2.69 12.18 24.49
N ASP A 92 -3.18 11.50 23.45
CA ASP A 92 -3.61 12.20 22.24
C ASP A 92 -4.95 12.85 22.60
N THR A 93 -5.01 14.18 22.60
CA THR A 93 -6.29 14.89 22.68
C THR A 93 -6.36 15.94 21.58
N LEU A 94 -7.40 15.79 20.76
CA LEU A 94 -7.81 16.65 19.66
C LEU A 94 -8.79 17.72 20.19
N TYR A 95 -8.69 18.96 19.71
CA TYR A 95 -9.50 20.09 20.17
C TYR A 95 -10.90 20.14 19.54
N MET A 96 -11.83 20.66 20.35
CA MET A 96 -13.28 20.84 20.14
C MET A 96 -13.62 22.11 19.34
N VAL A 97 -14.76 22.11 18.62
CA VAL A 97 -15.53 23.32 18.31
C VAL A 97 -16.94 23.14 18.83
N GLY A 98 -17.34 23.98 19.77
CA GLY A 98 -18.72 24.13 20.21
C GLY A 98 -18.96 25.59 20.62
N SER A 99 -20.06 26.17 20.16
CA SER A 99 -20.64 27.42 20.64
C SER A 99 -22.16 27.25 20.64
N PRO A 100 -22.94 27.93 21.49
CA PRO A 100 -22.65 28.46 22.83
C PRO A 100 -23.69 27.93 23.85
N THR A 101 -23.29 27.68 25.10
CA THR A 101 -24.10 28.02 26.29
C THR A 101 -23.25 27.88 27.55
N GLY A 102 -22.98 29.02 28.20
CA GLY A 102 -22.91 29.18 29.66
C GLY A 102 -21.62 28.78 30.40
N GLU A 103 -20.83 29.80 30.77
CA GLU A 103 -20.11 29.98 32.07
C GLU A 103 -19.02 28.95 32.46
N THR A 104 -17.82 29.28 32.98
CA THR A 104 -17.11 30.50 33.39
C THR A 104 -15.59 30.17 33.45
N THR A 105 -14.79 31.23 33.48
CA THR A 105 -13.31 31.38 33.43
C THR A 105 -12.45 30.59 34.44
N GLU A 106 -11.22 30.20 34.04
CA GLU A 106 -9.96 30.70 34.65
C GLU A 106 -8.68 30.24 33.91
N LYS A 107 -7.66 31.12 33.87
CA LYS A 107 -6.37 30.99 33.16
C LYS A 107 -5.27 30.51 34.11
N VAL A 108 -4.43 29.55 33.71
CA VAL A 108 -3.04 29.44 34.22
C VAL A 108 -2.09 29.02 33.10
N THR A 109 -0.97 29.74 33.01
CA THR A 109 0.07 29.68 31.98
C THR A 109 1.19 28.72 32.42
N GLU A 110 1.64 27.79 31.56
CA GLU A 110 2.84 26.97 31.85
C GLU A 110 3.88 26.97 30.72
N ARG A 111 5.15 26.98 31.15
CA ARG A 111 6.38 27.11 30.37
C ARG A 111 6.72 25.80 29.64
N LYS A 112 7.18 25.92 28.38
CA LYS A 112 7.52 24.82 27.47
C LYS A 112 8.84 24.13 27.84
N SER A 113 8.81 22.84 28.13
CA SER A 113 9.96 21.93 28.05
C SER A 113 9.83 21.04 26.81
N ALA A 114 10.92 20.95 26.02
CA ALA A 114 10.96 20.27 24.73
C ALA A 114 10.65 18.77 24.86
N GLN A 115 9.69 18.27 24.07
CA GLN A 115 9.30 16.86 24.01
C GLN A 115 10.25 16.08 23.08
N VAL A 116 10.91 15.07 23.63
CA VAL A 116 11.61 14.02 22.89
C VAL A 116 10.57 13.01 22.39
N ILE A 117 10.44 12.88 21.07
CA ILE A 117 9.48 11.98 20.41
C ILE A 117 9.98 10.54 20.53
N LYS A 118 9.23 9.65 21.18
CA LYS A 118 9.45 8.18 21.12
C LYS A 118 8.75 7.61 19.89
N THR A 119 9.50 7.09 18.93
CA THR A 119 8.98 6.39 17.75
C THR A 119 8.66 4.93 18.06
N SER A 120 7.43 4.49 17.84
CA SER A 120 7.13 3.08 17.61
C SER A 120 7.81 2.63 16.31
N GLY A 121 8.47 1.47 16.34
CA GLY A 121 9.24 0.93 15.21
C GLY A 121 8.38 0.69 13.97
N ILE A 122 9.01 0.67 12.79
CA ILE A 122 8.37 0.35 11.52
C ILE A 122 7.86 -1.09 11.57
N GLN A 123 6.57 -1.28 11.30
CA GLN A 123 5.96 -2.60 11.30
C GLN A 123 6.32 -3.34 10.01
N LEU A 124 6.84 -4.57 10.15
CA LEU A 124 7.08 -5.46 9.02
C LEU A 124 5.75 -6.02 8.49
N PRO A 125 5.68 -6.45 7.23
CA PRO A 125 4.46 -7.04 6.68
C PRO A 125 4.09 -8.33 7.42
N SER A 126 2.84 -8.44 7.87
CA SER A 126 2.37 -9.56 8.69
C SER A 126 2.38 -10.92 8.00
N HIS A 127 2.51 -10.95 6.67
CA HIS A 127 2.56 -12.17 5.87
C HIS A 127 3.99 -12.67 5.64
N TRP A 128 5.00 -11.96 6.13
CA TRP A 128 6.38 -12.44 6.05
C TRP A 128 6.58 -13.66 6.94
N CYS A 129 7.40 -14.59 6.46
CA CYS A 129 7.92 -15.67 7.28
C CYS A 129 8.88 -15.10 8.33
N ASP A 130 8.98 -15.79 9.46
CA ASP A 130 10.00 -15.50 10.47
C ASP A 130 11.39 -15.55 9.83
N MET A 131 12.19 -14.52 10.10
CA MET A 131 13.55 -14.39 9.59
C MET A 131 14.61 -14.64 10.66
N GLY A 132 14.22 -14.92 11.90
CA GLY A 132 15.16 -15.06 13.00
C GLY A 132 16.04 -13.81 13.16
N ASN A 133 17.36 -14.00 13.03
CA ASN A 133 18.34 -12.91 13.07
C ASN A 133 18.77 -12.40 11.68
N GLU A 134 18.22 -12.98 10.61
CA GLU A 134 18.52 -12.55 9.25
C GLU A 134 17.76 -11.26 8.91
N HIS A 135 18.34 -10.45 8.03
CA HIS A 135 17.74 -9.20 7.56
C HIS A 135 17.22 -9.31 6.11
N PHE A 136 17.64 -10.35 5.40
CA PHE A 136 17.28 -10.64 4.02
C PHE A 136 17.03 -12.12 3.81
N MET A 137 15.90 -12.47 3.17
CA MET A 137 15.58 -13.83 2.75
C MET A 137 14.79 -13.82 1.43
N LYS A 138 15.00 -14.86 0.62
CA LYS A 138 14.12 -15.21 -0.52
C LYS A 138 13.31 -16.45 -0.14
N ILE A 139 11.99 -16.29 -0.03
CA ILE A 139 11.07 -17.37 0.34
C ILE A 139 10.41 -17.92 -0.93
N ALA A 140 10.62 -19.19 -1.24
CA ALA A 140 9.93 -19.84 -2.35
C ALA A 140 8.42 -19.94 -2.05
N ILE A 141 7.60 -19.38 -2.94
CA ILE A 141 6.14 -19.45 -2.86
C ILE A 141 5.69 -20.72 -3.57
N LYS A 142 4.96 -21.57 -2.85
CA LYS A 142 4.49 -22.85 -3.37
C LYS A 142 2.99 -22.76 -3.73
N PRO A 143 2.59 -23.19 -4.93
CA PRO A 143 1.18 -23.34 -5.27
C PRO A 143 0.58 -24.63 -4.68
N GLY A 144 -0.75 -24.69 -4.61
CA GLY A 144 -1.51 -25.94 -4.49
C GLY A 144 -2.07 -26.29 -3.12
N ASP A 145 -2.03 -25.39 -2.14
CA ASP A 145 -2.71 -25.54 -0.84
C ASP A 145 -3.61 -24.33 -0.52
N ASP A 146 -4.37 -24.36 0.58
CA ASP A 146 -5.23 -23.24 0.99
C ASP A 146 -4.44 -22.12 1.72
N SER A 147 -3.10 -22.14 1.66
CA SER A 147 -2.29 -21.18 2.40
C SER A 147 -2.33 -19.78 1.78
N PHE A 148 -1.89 -18.77 2.56
CA PHE A 148 -1.68 -17.42 2.04
C PHE A 148 -0.69 -17.41 0.87
N GLN A 149 0.31 -18.30 0.87
CA GLN A 149 1.31 -18.37 -0.21
C GLN A 149 0.68 -18.83 -1.52
N ASN A 150 -0.28 -19.76 -1.48
CA ASN A 150 -1.02 -20.12 -2.69
C ASN A 150 -1.83 -18.94 -3.23
N HIS A 151 -2.47 -18.15 -2.36
CA HIS A 151 -3.15 -16.93 -2.79
C HIS A 151 -2.19 -15.90 -3.40
N GLU A 152 -0.96 -15.76 -2.87
CA GLU A 152 0.07 -14.93 -3.49
C GLU A 152 0.42 -15.43 -4.90
N TRP A 153 0.61 -16.74 -5.04
CA TRP A 153 0.88 -17.38 -6.33
C TRP A 153 -0.24 -17.10 -7.34
N GLU A 154 -1.49 -17.41 -7.01
CA GLU A 154 -2.65 -17.24 -7.88
C GLU A 154 -2.83 -15.78 -8.32
N ASN A 155 -2.59 -14.83 -7.41
CA ASN A 155 -2.67 -13.40 -7.71
C ASN A 155 -1.58 -12.96 -8.72
N ILE A 156 -0.37 -13.47 -8.59
CA ILE A 156 0.72 -13.18 -9.52
C ILE A 156 0.44 -13.85 -10.86
N GLN A 157 0.08 -15.13 -10.86
CA GLN A 157 -0.26 -15.90 -12.03
C GLN A 157 -1.39 -15.25 -12.85
N THR A 158 -2.49 -14.86 -12.20
CA THR A 158 -3.62 -14.21 -12.88
C THR A 158 -3.21 -12.94 -13.61
N LYS A 159 -2.35 -12.11 -13.00
CA LYS A 159 -1.87 -10.87 -13.63
C LYS A 159 -0.88 -11.15 -14.75
N PHE A 160 -0.09 -12.20 -14.60
CA PHE A 160 0.86 -12.65 -15.61
C PHE A 160 0.11 -13.14 -16.85
N GLU A 161 -0.85 -14.04 -16.68
CA GLU A 161 -1.69 -14.59 -17.76
C GLU A 161 -2.53 -13.52 -18.47
N SER A 162 -2.98 -12.47 -17.77
CA SER A 162 -3.79 -11.41 -18.38
C SER A 162 -3.01 -10.51 -19.34
N THR A 163 -1.69 -10.45 -19.24
CA THR A 163 -0.84 -9.58 -20.06
C THR A 163 0.22 -10.32 -20.86
N LEU A 164 0.59 -11.55 -20.47
CA LEU A 164 1.58 -12.39 -21.12
C LEU A 164 1.11 -13.86 -21.13
N PRO A 165 -0.02 -14.18 -21.79
CA PRO A 165 -0.68 -15.50 -21.72
C PRO A 165 0.17 -16.66 -22.27
N GLN A 166 1.12 -16.38 -23.15
CA GLN A 166 2.01 -17.38 -23.72
C GLN A 166 3.12 -17.83 -22.77
N ALA A 167 3.39 -17.06 -21.71
CA ALA A 167 4.50 -17.33 -20.82
C ALA A 167 4.04 -18.17 -19.62
N ARG A 168 4.94 -19.03 -19.14
CA ARG A 168 4.68 -19.97 -18.06
C ARG A 168 5.57 -19.67 -16.87
N ILE A 169 4.96 -19.43 -15.73
CA ILE A 169 5.69 -19.26 -14.47
C ILE A 169 6.37 -20.57 -14.08
N VAL A 170 7.68 -20.50 -13.85
CA VAL A 170 8.52 -21.60 -13.36
C VAL A 170 8.62 -21.52 -11.84
N SER A 171 8.92 -20.34 -11.30
CA SER A 171 9.05 -20.14 -9.86
C SER A 171 8.70 -18.70 -9.44
N ILE A 172 8.25 -18.56 -8.19
CA ILE A 172 8.02 -17.27 -7.54
C ILE A 172 8.75 -17.29 -6.20
N GLN A 173 9.58 -16.28 -5.97
CA GLN A 173 10.26 -16.07 -4.69
C GLN A 173 9.81 -14.74 -4.09
N ARG A 174 9.24 -14.76 -2.88
CA ARG A 174 8.99 -13.53 -2.12
C ARG A 174 10.30 -13.04 -1.50
N ILE A 175 10.61 -11.78 -1.76
CA ILE A 175 11.76 -11.08 -1.20
C ILE A 175 11.32 -10.50 0.14
N GLN A 176 12.03 -10.82 1.20
CA GLN A 176 11.86 -10.24 2.54
C GLN A 176 13.16 -9.55 2.93
N ASN A 177 13.18 -8.22 2.84
CA ASN A 177 14.35 -7.41 3.15
C ASN A 177 13.95 -6.30 4.14
N ILE A 178 14.36 -6.43 5.40
CA ILE A 178 13.96 -5.50 6.47
C ILE A 178 14.38 -4.08 6.12
N PHE A 179 15.65 -3.86 5.77
CA PHE A 179 16.17 -2.51 5.55
C PHE A 179 15.51 -1.83 4.35
N MET A 180 15.31 -2.56 3.25
CA MET A 180 14.63 -2.00 2.08
C MET A 180 13.15 -1.71 2.36
N TRP A 181 12.47 -2.55 3.16
CA TRP A 181 11.11 -2.28 3.60
C TRP A 181 11.04 -1.03 4.48
N GLU A 182 11.96 -0.85 5.41
CA GLU A 182 12.01 0.31 6.29
C GLU A 182 12.24 1.60 5.50
N HIS A 183 13.21 1.61 4.57
CA HIS A 183 13.43 2.74 3.66
C HIS A 183 12.17 3.09 2.86
N PHE A 184 11.55 2.07 2.26
CA PHE A 184 10.30 2.23 1.50
C PHE A 184 9.17 2.79 2.37
N PHE A 185 8.97 2.25 3.56
CA PHE A 185 7.91 2.66 4.46
C PHE A 185 8.10 4.10 4.95
N LEU A 186 9.33 4.50 5.28
CA LEU A 186 9.65 5.88 5.64
C LEU A 186 9.40 6.82 4.46
N LYS A 187 9.79 6.44 3.24
CA LYS A 187 9.52 7.23 2.04
C LYS A 187 8.02 7.40 1.79
N LYS A 188 7.24 6.31 1.96
CA LYS A 188 5.77 6.34 1.88
C LYS A 188 5.17 7.31 2.88
N ARG A 189 5.63 7.29 4.14
CA ARG A 189 5.21 8.25 5.17
C ARG A 189 5.55 9.69 4.79
N GLN A 190 6.73 9.95 4.21
CA GLN A 190 7.10 11.27 3.73
C GLN A 190 6.18 11.77 2.61
N PHE A 191 5.75 10.89 1.70
CA PHE A 191 4.80 11.24 0.63
C PHE A 191 3.41 11.53 1.20
N GLU A 192 2.94 10.69 2.13
CA GLU A 192 1.63 10.88 2.76
C GLU A 192 1.58 12.13 3.64
N HIS A 193 2.67 12.49 4.30
CA HIS A 193 2.78 13.76 5.00
C HIS A 193 2.68 14.95 4.04
N ALA A 194 3.25 14.85 2.84
CA ALA A 194 3.31 15.93 1.88
C ALA A 194 2.01 16.13 1.08
N TYR A 195 1.32 15.04 0.75
CA TYR A 195 0.18 15.05 -0.16
C TYR A 195 -1.15 14.68 0.50
N GLY A 196 -1.11 14.25 1.76
CA GLY A 196 -2.26 13.70 2.47
C GLY A 196 -2.19 12.17 2.58
N LYS A 197 -2.88 11.64 3.59
CA LYS A 197 -2.93 10.20 3.87
C LYS A 197 -3.45 9.42 2.66
N GLY A 198 -2.72 8.40 2.23
CA GLY A 198 -3.06 7.58 1.06
C GLY A 198 -2.72 8.20 -0.29
N CYS A 199 -2.13 9.40 -0.32
CA CYS A 199 -1.73 10.11 -1.55
C CYS A 199 -0.27 9.83 -1.95
N SER A 200 0.31 8.71 -1.50
CA SER A 200 1.64 8.25 -1.91
C SER A 200 1.68 7.69 -3.33
N ASN A 201 0.50 7.42 -3.93
CA ASN A 201 0.38 6.81 -5.25
C ASN A 201 1.24 5.54 -5.36
N GLN A 202 1.04 4.62 -4.41
CA GLN A 202 1.69 3.32 -4.40
C GLN A 202 1.07 2.44 -5.48
N LEU A 203 1.90 2.02 -6.43
CA LEU A 203 1.55 1.15 -7.55
C LEU A 203 2.29 -0.17 -7.39
N SER A 204 1.73 -1.25 -7.92
CA SER A 204 2.47 -2.51 -8.05
C SER A 204 2.88 -2.66 -9.52
N LEU A 205 4.19 -2.60 -9.78
CA LEU A 205 4.78 -2.49 -11.13
C LEU A 205 5.87 -3.53 -11.34
N PHE A 206 6.30 -3.68 -12.59
CA PHE A 206 7.17 -4.76 -13.05
C PHE A 206 8.51 -4.24 -13.57
N HIS A 207 9.56 -5.03 -13.44
CA HIS A 207 10.89 -4.73 -13.96
C HIS A 207 11.55 -5.99 -14.51
N GLY A 208 11.73 -6.06 -15.82
CA GLY A 208 12.51 -7.13 -16.48
C GLY A 208 14.01 -6.91 -16.25
N THR A 209 14.74 -7.98 -15.97
CA THR A 209 16.18 -7.89 -15.64
C THR A 209 16.98 -9.07 -16.24
N THR A 210 18.28 -9.12 -15.96
CA THR A 210 19.16 -10.26 -16.29
C THR A 210 19.30 -11.26 -15.16
N PRO A 211 19.55 -12.54 -15.51
CA PRO A 211 19.92 -13.56 -14.53
C PRO A 211 21.16 -13.20 -13.69
N ASP A 212 22.18 -12.58 -14.29
CA ASP A 212 23.49 -12.40 -13.65
C ASP A 212 23.48 -11.50 -12.40
N MET A 213 22.44 -10.68 -12.23
CA MET A 213 22.36 -9.69 -11.14
C MET A 213 21.22 -9.95 -10.16
N LEU A 214 20.51 -11.08 -10.27
CA LEU A 214 19.27 -11.30 -9.51
C LEU A 214 19.49 -11.29 -7.99
N ASP A 215 20.53 -11.97 -7.51
CA ASP A 215 20.81 -12.02 -6.07
C ASP A 215 21.23 -10.67 -5.53
N VAL A 216 22.08 -9.95 -6.27
CA VAL A 216 22.49 -8.58 -5.94
C VAL A 216 21.28 -7.65 -5.91
N ILE A 217 20.41 -7.71 -6.91
CA ILE A 217 19.19 -6.88 -6.99
C ILE A 217 18.24 -7.22 -5.83
N ALA A 218 18.05 -8.49 -5.50
CA ALA A 218 17.14 -8.90 -4.43
C ALA A 218 17.63 -8.41 -3.05
N GLU A 219 18.93 -8.46 -2.80
CA GLU A 219 19.52 -8.07 -1.51
C GLU A 219 19.81 -6.57 -1.40
N GLN A 220 20.38 -5.97 -2.45
CA GLN A 220 20.87 -4.58 -2.44
C GLN A 220 19.94 -3.60 -3.15
N ASN A 221 18.82 -4.08 -3.69
CA ASN A 221 17.85 -3.33 -4.48
C ASN A 221 18.35 -2.96 -5.89
N LEU A 222 17.46 -2.41 -6.72
CA LEU A 222 17.84 -1.82 -8.01
C LEU A 222 18.58 -0.48 -7.77
N ASP A 223 19.65 -0.23 -8.54
CA ASP A 223 20.44 1.01 -8.45
C ASP A 223 20.05 1.99 -9.57
N PRO A 224 19.39 3.13 -9.26
CA PRO A 224 19.03 4.13 -10.27
C PRO A 224 20.23 4.72 -11.04
N ARG A 225 21.46 4.58 -10.52
CA ARG A 225 22.68 5.10 -11.15
C ARG A 225 23.11 4.28 -12.37
N LEU A 226 22.62 3.05 -12.52
CA LEU A 226 22.86 2.17 -13.68
C LEU A 226 21.85 2.41 -14.81
N ALA A 227 21.10 3.52 -14.75
CA ALA A 227 20.07 3.83 -15.72
C ALA A 227 20.64 4.02 -17.12
N GLY A 228 20.04 3.34 -18.09
CA GLY A 228 20.37 3.49 -19.51
C GLY A 228 21.52 2.64 -20.01
N ASP A 229 22.22 1.90 -19.13
CA ASP A 229 23.34 1.02 -19.50
C ASP A 229 22.95 -0.06 -20.52
N ARG A 230 21.65 -0.37 -20.64
CA ARG A 230 21.15 -1.46 -21.48
C ARG A 230 20.32 -1.00 -22.67
N VAL A 231 19.28 -0.19 -22.42
CA VAL A 231 18.25 0.13 -23.42
C VAL A 231 18.04 1.65 -23.56
N GLY A 232 18.91 2.45 -22.94
CA GLY A 232 18.82 3.91 -22.90
C GLY A 232 17.83 4.45 -21.86
N ALA A 233 17.94 5.74 -21.56
CA ALA A 233 17.26 6.39 -20.43
C ALA A 233 16.27 7.47 -20.93
N ARG A 234 15.27 7.11 -21.75
CA ARG A 234 14.42 8.09 -22.46
C ARG A 234 13.57 9.00 -21.56
N LEU A 235 13.18 8.53 -20.37
CA LEU A 235 12.35 9.26 -19.41
C LEU A 235 13.16 9.91 -18.28
N GLY A 236 14.48 9.72 -18.29
CA GLY A 236 15.41 10.17 -17.26
C GLY A 236 16.35 9.06 -16.79
N GLN A 237 17.41 9.44 -16.09
CA GLN A 237 18.42 8.57 -15.52
C GLN A 237 17.95 8.02 -14.16
N GLY A 238 17.04 7.05 -14.20
CA GLY A 238 16.55 6.34 -13.02
C GLY A 238 16.14 4.90 -13.32
N THR A 239 15.55 4.24 -12.34
CA THR A 239 15.04 2.87 -12.44
C THR A 239 13.67 2.87 -13.13
N TYR A 240 13.50 1.99 -14.12
CA TYR A 240 12.28 1.91 -14.92
C TYR A 240 11.38 0.77 -14.45
N PHE A 241 10.10 1.05 -14.28
CA PHE A 241 9.08 0.05 -13.95
C PHE A 241 7.90 0.15 -14.92
N ALA A 242 7.43 -0.97 -15.44
CA ALA A 242 6.29 -1.02 -16.34
C ALA A 242 5.00 -1.42 -15.64
N VAL A 243 3.86 -0.99 -16.21
CA VAL A 243 2.52 -1.32 -15.70
C VAL A 243 2.09 -2.75 -16.05
N SER A 244 2.62 -3.34 -17.12
CA SER A 244 2.30 -4.70 -17.56
C SER A 244 3.53 -5.61 -17.64
N HIS A 245 3.29 -6.93 -17.53
CA HIS A 245 4.31 -7.95 -17.73
C HIS A 245 4.82 -7.94 -19.16
N GLU A 246 3.93 -7.85 -20.15
CA GLU A 246 4.27 -7.75 -21.58
C GLU A 246 5.34 -6.70 -21.86
N TYR A 247 5.19 -5.52 -21.26
CA TYR A 247 6.15 -4.44 -21.49
C TYR A 247 7.49 -4.73 -20.81
N SER A 248 7.47 -5.29 -19.60
CA SER A 248 8.69 -5.67 -18.88
C SER A 248 9.41 -6.84 -19.55
N ASP A 249 8.68 -7.74 -20.19
CA ASP A 249 9.20 -8.90 -20.90
C ASP A 249 10.17 -8.50 -22.02
N LEU A 250 9.92 -7.37 -22.68
CA LEU A 250 10.81 -6.81 -23.71
C LEU A 250 12.23 -6.49 -23.19
N TYR A 251 12.40 -6.36 -21.86
CA TYR A 251 13.65 -6.02 -21.19
C TYR A 251 14.22 -7.17 -20.36
N ALA A 252 13.44 -8.23 -20.14
CA ALA A 252 13.91 -9.44 -19.46
C ALA A 252 14.78 -10.26 -20.42
N GLN A 253 15.97 -10.64 -19.98
CA GLN A 253 16.85 -11.50 -20.78
C GLN A 253 16.69 -12.95 -20.34
N SER A 254 16.67 -13.85 -21.34
CA SER A 254 16.72 -15.28 -21.09
C SER A 254 18.12 -15.70 -20.66
N ASP A 255 18.20 -16.64 -19.73
CA ASP A 255 19.43 -17.36 -19.41
C ASP A 255 19.75 -18.44 -20.47
N SER A 256 20.79 -19.24 -20.19
CA SER A 256 21.20 -20.34 -21.07
C SER A 256 20.15 -21.45 -21.26
N GLN A 257 19.15 -21.54 -20.38
CA GLN A 257 18.06 -22.50 -20.43
C GLN A 257 16.78 -21.91 -21.04
N GLY A 258 16.81 -20.63 -21.45
CA GLY A 258 15.65 -19.93 -21.99
C GLY A 258 14.77 -19.28 -20.93
N HIS A 259 15.13 -19.34 -19.65
CA HIS A 259 14.32 -18.79 -18.56
C HIS A 259 14.53 -17.28 -18.45
N LYS A 260 13.44 -16.53 -18.29
CA LYS A 260 13.42 -15.07 -18.12
C LYS A 260 13.04 -14.72 -16.68
N PHE A 261 13.46 -13.54 -16.27
CA PHE A 261 13.31 -13.08 -14.89
C PHE A 261 12.72 -11.67 -14.82
N MET A 262 11.76 -11.51 -13.91
CA MET A 262 11.08 -10.25 -13.68
C MET A 262 10.90 -10.00 -12.19
N ILE A 263 11.10 -8.75 -11.79
CA ILE A 263 10.80 -8.28 -10.45
C ILE A 263 9.40 -7.68 -10.43
N PHE A 264 8.61 -8.05 -9.43
CA PHE A 264 7.35 -7.40 -9.10
C PHE A 264 7.54 -6.57 -7.83
N ALA A 265 7.32 -5.25 -7.92
CA ALA A 265 7.65 -4.29 -6.87
C ALA A 265 6.47 -3.40 -6.51
N ASP A 266 6.41 -2.96 -5.24
CA ASP A 266 5.60 -1.79 -4.88
C ASP A 266 6.44 -0.53 -5.10
N VAL A 267 5.87 0.45 -5.79
CA VAL A 267 6.54 1.67 -6.26
C VAL A 267 5.73 2.90 -5.86
N LEU A 268 6.38 3.85 -5.20
CA LEU A 268 5.81 5.14 -4.80
C LEU A 268 5.99 6.14 -5.94
N ALA A 269 4.98 6.24 -6.82
CA ALA A 269 5.04 7.14 -7.96
C ALA A 269 4.81 8.61 -7.57
N GLY A 270 4.14 8.88 -6.44
CA GLY A 270 3.79 10.23 -6.01
C GLY A 270 3.10 11.04 -7.12
N LYS A 271 3.48 12.31 -7.27
CA LYS A 271 3.10 13.15 -8.41
C LYS A 271 4.08 12.94 -9.57
N SER A 272 3.55 12.55 -10.73
CA SER A 272 4.34 12.27 -11.94
C SER A 272 4.31 13.41 -12.95
N CYS A 273 5.33 13.49 -13.80
CA CYS A 273 5.39 14.37 -14.97
C CYS A 273 5.93 13.63 -16.20
N ILE A 274 5.86 14.25 -17.39
CA ILE A 274 6.48 13.68 -18.60
C ILE A 274 8.01 13.64 -18.45
N GLY A 275 8.59 12.47 -18.70
CA GLY A 275 10.04 12.25 -18.65
C GLY A 275 10.81 12.83 -19.82
N LYS A 276 12.11 13.08 -19.60
CA LYS A 276 13.07 13.50 -20.63
C LYS A 276 14.42 12.84 -20.37
N ALA A 277 15.17 12.56 -21.43
CA ALA A 277 16.37 11.75 -21.35
C ALA A 277 17.51 12.35 -20.52
N ASP A 278 17.57 13.68 -20.45
CA ASP A 278 18.58 14.45 -19.73
C ASP A 278 18.27 14.63 -18.23
N PHE A 279 17.09 14.19 -17.77
CA PHE A 279 16.70 14.31 -16.36
C PHE A 279 17.52 13.38 -15.48
N LYS A 280 18.31 13.96 -14.58
CA LYS A 280 18.99 13.24 -13.48
C LYS A 280 18.15 13.09 -12.21
N ARG A 281 17.06 13.85 -12.16
CA ARG A 281 16.03 13.88 -11.12
C ARG A 281 14.78 14.51 -11.71
N PRO A 282 13.59 14.32 -11.12
CA PRO A 282 12.39 14.98 -11.61
C PRO A 282 12.51 16.52 -11.54
N PRO A 283 11.85 17.25 -12.45
CA PRO A 283 11.83 18.71 -12.44
C PRO A 283 10.98 19.29 -11.29
N LEU A 284 11.05 20.61 -11.09
CA LEU A 284 10.19 21.33 -10.14
C LEU A 284 8.70 21.13 -10.48
N ASN A 285 7.88 20.87 -9.47
CA ASN A 285 6.43 20.81 -9.66
C ASN A 285 5.85 22.23 -9.68
N PRO A 286 5.20 22.68 -10.77
CA PRO A 286 4.69 24.04 -10.87
C PRO A 286 3.56 24.34 -9.86
N ASP A 287 2.85 23.31 -9.40
CA ASP A 287 1.78 23.45 -8.40
C ASP A 287 2.34 23.53 -6.97
N MET A 288 3.66 23.34 -6.77
CA MET A 288 4.30 23.31 -5.46
C MET A 288 5.65 24.05 -5.45
N LYS A 289 5.69 25.21 -4.80
CA LYS A 289 6.81 26.15 -4.83
C LYS A 289 8.18 25.58 -4.44
N THR A 290 8.25 24.54 -3.61
CA THR A 290 9.49 24.01 -3.04
C THR A 290 9.69 22.52 -3.27
N ARG A 291 8.92 21.91 -4.17
CA ARG A 291 8.90 20.45 -4.32
C ARG A 291 8.98 20.02 -5.77
N LEU A 292 9.84 19.03 -6.03
CA LEU A 292 9.95 18.39 -7.34
C LEU A 292 8.76 17.47 -7.58
N PHE A 293 8.57 17.04 -8.81
CA PHE A 293 7.83 15.81 -9.05
C PHE A 293 8.53 14.62 -8.38
N ASP A 294 7.81 13.51 -8.20
CA ASP A 294 8.33 12.31 -7.54
C ASP A 294 8.73 11.23 -8.55
N SER A 295 8.18 11.26 -9.76
CA SER A 295 8.49 10.32 -10.84
C SER A 295 8.32 10.95 -12.23
N CYS A 296 8.87 10.29 -13.23
CA CYS A 296 8.69 10.63 -14.64
C CYS A 296 7.96 9.49 -15.37
N VAL A 297 7.11 9.80 -16.33
CA VAL A 297 6.33 8.82 -17.10
C VAL A 297 6.39 9.11 -18.60
N ASP A 298 6.03 8.11 -19.40
CA ASP A 298 5.90 8.24 -20.86
C ASP A 298 4.64 9.03 -21.27
N ASN A 299 3.54 8.87 -20.53
CA ASN A 299 2.29 9.59 -20.73
C ASN A 299 1.64 9.87 -19.36
N VAL A 300 1.25 11.12 -19.08
CA VAL A 300 0.69 11.48 -17.76
C VAL A 300 -0.74 10.97 -17.55
N GLN A 301 -1.53 10.87 -18.61
CA GLN A 301 -2.93 10.44 -18.54
C GLN A 301 -3.05 8.91 -18.47
N ASN A 302 -2.19 8.20 -19.20
CA ASN A 302 -2.16 6.74 -19.23
C ASN A 302 -0.71 6.22 -19.25
N PRO A 303 -0.01 6.27 -18.10
CA PRO A 303 1.37 5.80 -18.00
C PRO A 303 1.49 4.31 -18.30
N LYS A 304 2.44 3.94 -19.14
CA LYS A 304 2.86 2.52 -19.30
C LYS A 304 4.16 2.24 -18.57
N VAL A 305 4.99 3.26 -18.38
CA VAL A 305 6.30 3.15 -17.76
C VAL A 305 6.54 4.32 -16.81
N TYR A 306 7.09 3.99 -15.64
CA TYR A 306 7.53 4.94 -14.62
C TYR A 306 9.05 4.90 -14.50
N CYS A 307 9.68 6.07 -14.50
CA CYS A 307 11.08 6.27 -14.17
C CYS A 307 11.18 6.86 -12.77
N ILE A 308 11.87 6.15 -11.87
CA ILE A 308 12.01 6.43 -10.44
C ILE A 308 13.47 6.71 -10.11
N PHE A 309 13.73 7.79 -9.37
CA PHE A 309 15.08 8.34 -9.22
C PHE A 309 15.71 8.05 -7.84
N HIS A 310 14.99 7.38 -6.94
CA HIS A 310 15.47 7.05 -5.60
C HIS A 310 15.06 5.63 -5.22
N ASP A 311 16.02 4.85 -4.77
CA ASP A 311 15.85 3.45 -4.31
C ASP A 311 14.78 3.27 -3.21
N SER A 312 14.68 4.20 -2.26
CA SER A 312 13.65 4.20 -1.22
C SER A 312 12.22 4.37 -1.75
N GLN A 313 12.01 4.72 -3.03
CA GLN A 313 10.67 4.80 -3.61
C GLN A 313 10.13 3.44 -4.07
N TYR A 314 10.88 2.35 -3.98
CA TYR A 314 10.37 1.04 -4.33
C TYR A 314 10.86 -0.06 -3.39
N TYR A 315 10.02 -1.08 -3.25
CA TYR A 315 10.31 -2.30 -2.53
C TYR A 315 10.08 -3.49 -3.46
N LEU A 316 11.12 -4.30 -3.68
CA LEU A 316 11.02 -5.50 -4.51
C LEU A 316 10.30 -6.58 -3.71
N LYS A 317 9.16 -7.05 -4.20
CA LYS A 317 8.29 -8.00 -3.46
C LYS A 317 8.49 -9.42 -3.90
N TYR A 318 8.58 -9.63 -5.21
CA TYR A 318 8.72 -10.95 -5.77
C TYR A 318 9.74 -10.95 -6.91
N LEU A 319 10.52 -12.02 -6.97
CA LEU A 319 11.27 -12.43 -8.13
C LEU A 319 10.48 -13.55 -8.81
N ILE A 320 10.17 -13.37 -10.08
CA ILE A 320 9.39 -14.30 -10.89
C ILE A 320 10.30 -14.83 -11.99
N GLU A 321 10.40 -16.14 -12.08
CA GLU A 321 11.07 -16.88 -13.15
C GLU A 321 10.01 -17.49 -14.07
N TYR A 322 10.19 -17.37 -15.38
CA TYR A 322 9.23 -17.85 -16.37
C TYR A 322 9.88 -18.20 -17.70
N THR A 323 9.16 -18.92 -18.56
CA THR A 323 9.53 -19.22 -19.95
C THR A 323 8.51 -18.66 -20.91
#